data_AF-A0A922ZMY9-F1
#
_entry.id   AF-A0A922ZMY9-F1
#
_cell.length_a   1.000
_cell.length_b   1.000
_cell.length_c   1.000
_cell.angle_alpha   90.00
_cell.angle_beta   90.00
_cell.angle_gamma   90.00
#
_symmetry.space_group_name_H-M   'P 1'
#
loop_
_entity.id
_entity.type
_entity.pdbx_description
1 polymer ?
#
loop_
_entity_poly.entity_id
_entity_poly.type
_entity_poly.pdbx_seq_one_letter_code
_entity_poly.pdbx_strand_id
1 'polypeptide(L)'
;MWAIIAYIAFLGIITLAIKPKSDFCKHHAANGLAIFILWFVSLIVLAMPSFIGAIGGLMLLALTAVDVLGILKAIQSYKLELPILSTVAKLIPTDSIIGSVTGKIPETTTQAGQQGGSDGSQNPPVNTPQA
;
A
#
# COMPACT_ATOMS: atom_id res chain seq x y z
N MET A 1 6.25 12.57 0.45
CA MET A 1 6.10 13.09 1.84
C MET A 1 4.82 12.60 2.51
N TRP A 2 3.61 12.86 1.98
CA TRP A 2 2.36 12.41 2.61
C TRP A 2 2.26 10.89 2.86
N ALA A 3 2.88 10.05 2.02
CA ALA A 3 2.92 8.60 2.20
C ALA A 3 3.68 8.11 3.45
N ILE A 4 4.51 8.95 4.08
CA ILE A 4 5.21 8.61 5.33
C ILE A 4 4.22 8.65 6.51
N ILE A 5 3.29 9.61 6.46
CA ILE A 5 2.27 9.80 7.50
C ILE A 5 1.34 8.59 7.59
N ALA A 6 1.20 7.83 6.50
CA ALA A 6 0.41 6.61 6.46
C ALA A 6 0.90 5.50 7.41
N TYR A 7 2.19 5.50 7.78
CA TYR A 7 2.78 4.50 8.66
C TYR A 7 2.70 4.89 10.15
N ILE A 8 2.19 6.09 10.45
CA ILE A 8 1.92 6.48 11.83
C ILE A 8 0.52 5.96 12.22
N ALA A 9 0.42 4.68 12.55
CA ALA A 9 -0.80 4.07 13.08
C ALA A 9 -2.09 4.37 12.27
N PHE A 10 -3.08 5.02 12.87
CA PHE A 10 -4.37 5.34 12.23
C PHE A 10 -4.27 6.44 11.14
N LEU A 11 -3.14 7.14 11.03
CA LEU A 11 -2.94 8.24 10.06
C LEU A 11 -2.86 7.76 8.59
N GLY A 12 -2.85 6.44 8.35
CA GLY A 12 -3.17 5.85 7.05
C GLY A 12 -4.47 6.38 6.46
N ILE A 13 -5.52 6.49 7.28
CA ILE A 13 -6.84 6.98 6.88
C ILE A 13 -6.77 8.47 6.47
N ILE A 14 -5.99 9.26 7.22
CA ILE A 14 -5.79 10.69 6.95
C ILE A 14 -5.03 10.89 5.64
N THR A 15 -4.03 10.07 5.36
CA THR A 15 -3.28 10.11 4.09
C THR A 15 -4.21 9.80 2.90
N LEU A 16 -5.14 8.86 3.08
CA LEU A 16 -6.18 8.51 2.12
C LEU A 16 -7.14 9.68 1.86
N ALA A 17 -7.53 10.42 2.91
CA ALA A 17 -8.41 11.57 2.83
C ALA A 17 -7.77 12.78 2.12
N ILE A 18 -6.47 13.01 2.31
CA ILE A 18 -5.74 14.15 1.74
C ILE A 18 -5.33 13.91 0.28
N LYS A 19 -4.98 12.67 -0.08
CA LYS A 19 -4.53 12.29 -1.44
C LYS A 19 -5.33 11.10 -2.01
N PRO A 20 -6.67 11.18 -2.12
CA PRO A 20 -7.50 10.07 -2.55
C PRO A 20 -7.30 9.65 -4.02
N LYS A 21 -6.71 10.52 -4.85
CA LYS A 21 -6.45 10.25 -6.28
C LYS A 21 -5.06 9.68 -6.58
N SER A 22 -4.18 9.57 -5.59
CA SER A 22 -2.81 9.13 -5.82
C SER A 22 -2.68 7.64 -5.50
N ASP A 23 -2.45 6.81 -6.51
CA ASP A 23 -2.24 5.36 -6.33
C ASP A 23 -1.05 5.05 -5.45
N PHE A 24 -0.04 5.92 -5.43
CA PHE A 24 1.09 5.85 -4.52
C PHE A 24 0.65 6.06 -3.06
N CYS A 25 -0.15 7.09 -2.80
CA CYS A 25 -0.67 7.35 -1.46
C CYS A 25 -1.65 6.25 -1.01
N LYS A 26 -2.50 5.73 -1.92
CA LYS A 26 -3.39 4.60 -1.65
C LYS A 26 -2.61 3.35 -1.24
N HIS A 27 -1.55 3.00 -1.98
CA HIS A 27 -0.72 1.82 -1.69
C HIS A 27 -0.08 1.90 -0.30
N HIS A 28 0.57 3.01 0.03
CA HIS A 28 1.22 3.18 1.32
C HIS A 28 0.21 3.33 2.48
N ALA A 29 -0.95 3.94 2.24
CA ALA A 29 -2.03 4.00 3.22
C ALA A 29 -2.68 2.64 3.50
N ALA A 30 -2.90 1.81 2.47
CA ALA A 30 -3.39 0.45 2.65
C ALA A 30 -2.37 -0.40 3.44
N ASN A 31 -1.08 -0.30 3.10
CA ASN A 31 -0.02 -1.00 3.82
C ASN A 31 0.11 -0.54 5.28
N GLY A 32 0.12 0.77 5.54
CA GLY A 32 0.19 1.31 6.90
C GLY A 32 -1.02 0.90 7.75
N LEU A 33 -2.22 0.90 7.16
CA LEU A 33 -3.43 0.47 7.85
C LEU A 33 -3.44 -1.05 8.10
N ALA A 34 -2.94 -1.86 7.16
CA ALA A 34 -2.76 -3.31 7.35
C ALA A 34 -1.78 -3.62 8.49
N ILE A 35 -0.64 -2.92 8.52
CA ILE A 35 0.34 -3.03 9.61
C ILE A 35 -0.31 -2.65 10.93
N PHE A 36 -1.05 -1.54 10.98
CA PHE A 36 -1.75 -1.09 12.19
C PHE A 36 -2.74 -2.13 12.73
N ILE A 37 -3.55 -2.75 11.86
CA ILE A 37 -4.48 -3.82 12.25
C ILE A 37 -3.72 -5.03 12.82
N LEU A 38 -2.67 -5.47 12.12
CA LEU A 38 -1.83 -6.59 12.58
C LEU A 38 -1.10 -6.26 13.90
N TRP A 39 -0.73 -5.00 14.10
CA TRP A 39 -0.12 -4.52 15.35
C TRP A 39 -1.09 -4.67 16.52
N PHE A 40 -2.37 -4.31 16.32
CA PHE A 40 -3.41 -4.47 17.32
C PHE A 40 -3.68 -5.96 17.64
N VAL A 41 -3.72 -6.82 16.62
CA VAL A 41 -3.82 -8.28 16.82
C VAL A 41 -2.61 -8.81 17.59
N SER A 42 -1.41 -8.33 17.28
CA SER A 42 -0.18 -8.75 17.95
C SER A 42 -0.15 -8.34 19.42
N LEU A 43 -0.72 -7.18 19.78
CA LEU A 43 -0.91 -6.76 21.17
C LEU A 43 -1.87 -7.68 21.94
N ILE A 44 -2.96 -8.13 21.30
CA ILE A 44 -3.89 -9.10 21.89
C ILE A 44 -3.19 -10.45 22.13
N VAL A 45 -2.41 -10.92 21.15
CA VAL A 45 -1.61 -12.16 21.28
C VAL A 45 -0.56 -12.03 22.37
N LEU A 46 0.11 -10.89 22.48
CA LEU A 46 1.11 -10.60 23.52
C LEU A 46 0.51 -10.67 24.93
N ALA A 47 -0.76 -10.26 25.10
CA ALA A 47 -1.46 -10.34 26.38
C ALA A 47 -1.83 -11.78 26.80
N MET A 48 -1.70 -12.76 25.92
CA MET A 48 -1.95 -14.16 26.27
C MET A 48 -0.81 -14.72 27.13
N PRO A 49 -1.12 -15.53 28.16
CA PRO A 49 -0.09 -16.16 28.98
C PRO A 49 0.72 -17.20 28.19
N SER A 50 1.87 -17.59 28.75
CA SER A 50 2.76 -18.63 28.22
C SER A 50 3.47 -18.25 26.91
N PHE A 51 3.99 -19.25 26.19
CA PHE A 51 4.74 -19.09 24.95
C PHE A 51 4.01 -18.31 23.86
N ILE A 52 2.67 -18.27 23.90
CA ILE A 52 1.84 -17.54 22.95
C ILE A 52 2.08 -16.03 23.05
N GLY A 53 2.27 -15.49 24.27
CA GLY A 53 2.63 -14.09 24.48
C GLY A 53 3.97 -13.72 23.83
N ALA A 54 4.96 -14.63 23.88
CA ALA A 54 6.26 -14.43 23.25
C ALA A 54 6.16 -14.34 21.71
N ILE A 55 5.25 -15.10 21.09
CA ILE A 55 4.95 -14.99 19.65
C ILE A 55 4.38 -13.59 19.35
N GLY A 56 3.49 -13.08 20.19
CA GLY A 56 2.97 -11.70 20.06
C GLY A 56 4.08 -10.65 20.05
N GLY A 57 5.07 -10.79 20.95
CA GLY A 57 6.25 -9.92 20.97
C GLY A 57 7.11 -10.01 19.71
N LEU A 58 7.31 -11.22 19.18
CA LEU A 58 8.06 -11.44 17.95
C LEU A 58 7.33 -10.86 16.72
N MET A 59 6.00 -11.00 16.67
CA MET A 59 5.17 -10.40 15.63
C MET A 59 5.23 -8.87 15.68
N LEU A 60 5.16 -8.27 16.87
CA LEU A 60 5.32 -6.83 17.08
C LEU A 60 6.66 -6.31 16.54
N LEU A 61 7.75 -7.04 16.84
CA LEU A 61 9.08 -6.69 16.35
C LEU A 61 9.15 -6.77 14.81
N ALA A 62 8.63 -7.85 14.22
CA ALA A 62 8.61 -8.04 12.77
C ALA A 62 7.77 -6.97 12.06
N LEU A 63 6.58 -6.67 12.57
CA LEU A 63 5.70 -5.64 12.03
C LEU A 63 6.34 -4.26 12.10
N THR A 64 7.03 -3.94 13.21
CA THR A 64 7.76 -2.68 13.35
C THR A 64 8.90 -2.57 12.33
N ALA A 65 9.61 -3.66 12.06
CA ALA A 65 10.64 -3.66 11.01
C ALA A 65 10.05 -3.44 9.61
N VAL A 66 8.91 -4.07 9.31
CA VAL A 66 8.18 -3.89 8.04
C VAL A 66 7.66 -2.46 7.91
N ASP A 67 7.19 -1.86 9.00
CA ASP A 67 6.75 -0.46 9.06
C ASP A 67 7.87 0.51 8.67
N VAL A 68 9.04 0.35 9.31
CA VAL A 68 10.25 1.13 8.99
C VAL A 68 10.66 0.94 7.52
N LEU A 69 10.64 -0.30 7.01
CA LEU A 69 10.93 -0.57 5.60
C LEU A 69 9.93 0.12 4.67
N GLY A 70 8.65 0.11 5.02
CA GLY A 70 7.58 0.82 4.32
C GLY A 70 7.84 2.32 4.23
N ILE A 71 8.26 2.94 5.35
CA ILE A 71 8.63 4.36 5.42
C ILE A 71 9.83 4.65 4.51
N LEU A 72 10.90 3.85 4.58
CA LEU A 72 12.08 4.04 3.74
C LEU A 72 11.74 3.95 2.25
N LYS A 73 10.88 3.01 1.87
CA LYS A 73 10.42 2.87 0.48
C LYS A 73 9.50 4.02 0.05
N ALA A 74 8.66 4.52 0.96
CA ALA A 74 7.85 5.71 0.71
C ALA A 74 8.70 6.96 0.46
N ILE A 75 9.83 7.11 1.17
CA ILE A 75 10.80 8.20 0.94
C ILE A 75 11.45 8.05 -0.45
N GLN A 76 11.78 6.82 -0.84
CA GLN A 76 12.34 6.50 -2.16
C GLN A 76 11.31 6.60 -3.31
N SER A 77 10.06 6.99 -3.03
CA SER A 77 8.96 7.00 -4.01
C SER A 77 8.73 5.63 -4.66
N TYR A 78 9.05 4.55 -3.96
CA TYR A 78 8.96 3.18 -4.45
C TYR A 78 7.78 2.44 -3.81
N LYS A 79 6.94 1.82 -4.65
CA LYS A 79 5.85 0.95 -4.19
C LYS A 79 6.43 -0.44 -3.90
N LEU A 80 6.68 -0.75 -2.63
CA LEU A 80 7.07 -2.10 -2.24
C LEU A 80 5.82 -2.99 -2.15
N GLU A 81 5.76 -4.01 -2.99
CA GLU A 81 4.75 -5.07 -2.89
C GLU A 81 5.33 -6.25 -2.10
N LEU A 82 5.08 -6.28 -0.80
CA LEU A 82 5.34 -7.49 -0.02
C LEU A 82 4.16 -8.45 -0.23
N PRO A 83 4.35 -9.68 -0.75
CA PRO A 83 3.24 -10.56 -1.14
C PRO A 83 2.27 -10.86 0.01
N ILE A 84 2.79 -11.01 1.23
CA ILE A 84 1.98 -11.25 2.44
C ILE A 84 1.21 -9.98 2.83
N LEU A 85 1.87 -8.82 2.84
CA LEU A 85 1.24 -7.56 3.22
C LEU A 85 0.24 -7.07 2.17
N SER A 86 0.53 -7.29 0.89
CA SER A 86 -0.35 -7.00 -0.25
C SER A 86 -1.64 -7.81 -0.18
N THR A 87 -1.57 -9.06 0.30
CA THR A 87 -2.76 -9.89 0.51
C THR A 87 -3.65 -9.31 1.61
N VAL A 88 -3.07 -8.87 2.74
CA VAL A 88 -3.83 -8.23 3.83
C VAL A 88 -4.33 -6.84 3.43
N ALA A 89 -3.52 -6.05 2.70
CA ALA A 89 -3.87 -4.71 2.23
C ALA A 89 -5.02 -4.73 1.23
N LYS A 90 -5.11 -5.76 0.37
CA LYS A 90 -6.25 -5.96 -0.55
C LYS A 90 -7.57 -6.24 0.16
N LEU A 91 -7.53 -6.72 1.41
CA LEU A 91 -8.74 -6.90 2.23
C LEU A 91 -9.27 -5.58 2.80
N ILE A 92 -8.48 -4.50 2.74
CA ILE A 92 -8.88 -3.18 3.20
C ILE A 92 -9.60 -2.46 2.06
N PRO A 93 -10.90 -2.16 2.19
CA PRO A 93 -11.66 -1.47 1.14
C PRO A 93 -11.33 0.04 1.17
N THR A 94 -10.15 0.39 0.66
CA THR A 94 -9.68 1.79 0.62
C THR A 94 -10.65 2.69 -0.13
N ASP A 95 -11.33 2.20 -1.17
CA ASP A 95 -12.29 3.00 -1.94
C ASP A 95 -13.57 3.28 -1.16
N SER A 96 -14.03 2.34 -0.32
CA SER A 96 -15.14 2.56 0.61
C SER A 96 -14.77 3.57 1.70
N ILE A 97 -13.54 3.48 2.25
CA ILE A 97 -13.05 4.43 3.26
C ILE A 97 -12.95 5.84 2.67
N ILE A 98 -12.46 5.99 1.44
CA ILE A 98 -12.42 7.29 0.75
C ILE A 98 -13.84 7.83 0.56
N GLY A 99 -14.78 7.00 0.09
CA GLY A 99 -16.17 7.41 -0.11
C GLY A 99 -16.84 7.90 1.17
N SER A 100 -16.64 7.20 2.29
CA SER A 100 -17.18 7.57 3.60
C SER A 100 -16.54 8.85 4.17
N VAL A 101 -15.25 9.10 3.90
CA VAL A 101 -14.52 10.26 4.46
C VAL A 101 -14.64 11.52 3.59
N THR A 102 -14.76 11.39 2.27
CA THR A 102 -14.81 12.54 1.34
C THR A 102 -16.21 12.84 0.80
N GLY A 103 -17.22 12.01 1.09
CA GLY A 103 -18.60 12.22 0.64
C GLY A 103 -18.79 12.11 -0.88
N LYS A 104 -17.75 11.73 -1.63
CA LYS A 104 -17.76 11.48 -3.06
C LYS A 104 -17.12 10.13 -3.31
N ILE A 105 -17.88 9.19 -3.87
CA ILE A 105 -17.35 7.89 -4.30
C ILE A 105 -16.31 8.17 -5.39
N PRO A 106 -15.03 7.85 -5.17
CA PRO A 106 -14.07 7.93 -6.26
C PRO A 106 -14.44 6.83 -7.26
N GLU A 107 -14.68 7.21 -8.51
CA GLU A 107 -14.88 6.25 -9.60
C GLU A 107 -13.73 5.25 -9.60
N THR A 108 -14.08 3.98 -9.48
CA THR A 108 -13.18 2.83 -9.45
C THR A 108 -12.26 2.83 -10.67
N THR A 109 -10.98 3.18 -10.48
CA THR A 109 -9.96 2.78 -11.45
C THR A 109 -9.39 1.44 -10.97
N THR A 110 -10.07 0.37 -11.37
CA THR A 110 -9.47 -0.95 -11.45
C THR A 110 -8.33 -0.87 -12.47
N GLN A 111 -7.09 -0.84 -12.00
CA GLN A 111 -5.95 -1.29 -12.81
C GLN A 111 -5.16 -2.34 -12.04
N ALA A 112 -5.49 -3.58 -12.37
CA ALA A 112 -4.59 -4.70 -12.21
C ALA A 112 -3.39 -4.49 -13.14
N GLY A 113 -2.17 -4.53 -12.57
CA GLY A 113 -0.92 -4.87 -13.23
C GLY A 113 -0.42 -3.97 -14.36
N GLN A 114 0.74 -3.32 -14.14
CA GLN A 114 1.90 -3.50 -15.01
C GLN A 114 3.13 -2.75 -14.47
N GLN A 115 4.14 -3.53 -14.09
CA GLN A 115 5.55 -3.14 -14.15
C GLN A 115 5.91 -2.69 -15.57
N GLY A 116 6.76 -1.67 -15.68
CA GLY A 116 7.23 -1.13 -16.96
C GLY A 116 8.37 -1.91 -17.62
N GLY A 117 8.61 -1.53 -18.89
CA GLY A 117 9.72 -1.91 -19.76
C GLY A 117 9.26 -2.80 -20.93
N SER A 118 9.52 -2.54 -22.21
CA SER A 118 10.44 -1.61 -22.88
C SER A 118 10.20 -1.67 -24.41
N ASP A 119 10.46 -0.55 -25.10
CA ASP A 119 10.76 -0.40 -26.52
C ASP A 119 9.77 -0.84 -27.60
N GLY A 120 9.00 0.16 -28.06
CA GLY A 120 8.49 0.19 -29.42
C GLY A 120 9.59 0.58 -30.42
N SER A 121 10.04 -0.39 -31.22
CA SER A 121 10.70 -0.12 -32.49
C SER A 121 9.62 0.00 -33.57
N GLN A 122 9.23 1.24 -33.88
CA GLN A 122 8.36 1.55 -35.02
C GLN A 122 9.24 1.71 -36.26
N ASN A 123 9.21 0.73 -37.16
CA ASN A 123 9.68 0.93 -38.54
C ASN A 123 8.70 1.89 -39.27
N PRO A 124 9.17 2.91 -39.99
CA PRO A 124 8.29 3.73 -40.81
C PRO A 124 7.84 2.98 -42.08
N PRO A 125 6.65 3.30 -42.62
CA PRO A 125 6.18 2.74 -43.89
C PRO A 125 7.00 3.27 -45.07
N VAL A 126 7.60 2.36 -45.84
CA VAL A 126 8.20 2.65 -47.14
C VAL A 126 7.08 2.96 -48.14
N ASN A 127 6.96 4.23 -48.52
CA ASN A 127 6.19 4.65 -49.68
C ASN A 127 7.03 4.41 -50.94
N THR A 128 6.62 3.45 -51.77
CA THR A 128 7.15 3.25 -53.12
C THR A 128 6.47 4.24 -54.09
N PRO A 129 7.20 5.10 -54.80
CA PRO A 129 6.63 5.86 -55.91
C PRO A 129 6.44 4.95 -57.14
N GLN A 130 5.28 5.04 -57.76
CA GLN A 130 5.01 4.49 -59.09
C GLN A 130 5.81 5.28 -60.14
N ALA A 131 6.52 4.57 -61.00
CA ALA A 131 6.97 5.02 -62.32
C ALA A 131 7.06 3.80 -63.24
#